data_AF-A0A7K2EHR5-F1
#
_entry.id   AF-A0A7K2EHR5-F1
#
_cell.length_a   1.000
_cell.length_b   1.000
_cell.length_c   1.000
_cell.angle_alpha   90.00
_cell.angle_beta   90.00
_cell.angle_gamma   90.00
#
_symmetry.space_group_name_H-M   'P 1'
#
loop_
_entity.id
_entity.type
_entity.pdbx_description
1 polymer ?
#
loop_
_entity_poly.entity_id
_entity_poly.type
_entity_poly.pdbx_seq_one_letter_code
_entity_poly.pdbx_strand_id
1 'polypeptide(L)'
;MRKNIARIVYAASTGILLGLIPLGNLSPAQAQWKALFDGSSMDGWYQAGPGQFILEPDGSMISEGGMGLFYYSKESFRDFELELEWKSNKTTANSGVFVRFPKTDDPWVAVDEGY
;
A
#
# COMPACT_ATOMS: atom_id res chain seq x y z
N MET A 1 17.79 -7.30 11.13
CA MET A 1 16.67 -6.34 10.99
C MET A 1 15.98 -6.64 9.68
N ARG A 2 14.67 -6.93 9.70
CA ARG A 2 13.90 -7.12 8.47
C ARG A 2 13.74 -5.72 7.87
N LYS A 3 14.33 -5.50 6.70
CA LYS A 3 14.38 -4.19 6.06
C LYS A 3 13.26 -4.17 5.03
N ASN A 4 12.35 -3.22 5.17
CA ASN A 4 11.36 -2.78 4.19
C ASN A 4 10.21 -3.75 3.99
N ILE A 5 9.09 -3.47 4.65
CA ILE A 5 7.88 -4.20 4.42
C ILE A 5 6.72 -3.22 4.43
N ALA A 6 6.32 -2.73 3.25
CA ALA A 6 4.93 -2.40 2.98
C ALA A 6 4.32 -3.63 2.29
N ARG A 7 3.58 -4.43 3.04
CA ARG A 7 2.93 -5.66 2.59
C ARG A 7 1.43 -5.51 2.74
N ILE A 8 0.68 -5.86 1.71
CA ILE A 8 -0.77 -6.00 1.81
C ILE A 8 -1.12 -7.48 1.89
N VAL A 9 -1.96 -7.87 2.84
CA VAL A 9 -2.72 -9.13 2.73
C VAL A 9 -3.83 -8.87 1.75
N TYR A 10 -3.79 -9.56 0.62
CA TYR A 10 -5.01 -9.74 -0.14
C TYR A 10 -5.76 -10.91 0.49
N ALA A 11 -6.89 -10.64 1.16
CA ALA A 11 -7.84 -11.68 1.48
C ALA A 11 -8.54 -12.02 0.16
N ALA A 12 -8.09 -13.07 -0.52
CA ALA A 12 -8.76 -13.57 -1.71
C ALA A 12 -10.23 -13.76 -1.38
N SER A 13 -11.11 -12.98 -2.04
CA SER A 13 -12.54 -13.09 -1.86
C SER A 13 -12.92 -14.56 -1.98
N THR A 14 -13.51 -15.13 -0.94
CA THR A 14 -14.07 -16.48 -0.96
C THR A 14 -15.29 -16.47 -1.87
N GLY A 15 -15.06 -16.42 -3.18
CA GLY A 15 -16.03 -16.85 -4.16
C GLY A 15 -16.16 -18.35 -3.99
N ILE A 16 -17.14 -18.78 -3.19
CA ILE A 16 -17.56 -20.17 -3.15
C ILE A 16 -18.05 -20.51 -4.56
N LEU A 17 -17.20 -21.16 -5.36
CA LEU A 17 -17.66 -21.90 -6.52
C LEU A 17 -18.50 -23.06 -5.96
N LEU A 18 -19.82 -23.00 -6.14
CA LEU A 18 -20.72 -24.15 -5.91
C LEU A 18 -20.48 -25.18 -7.03
N GLY A 19 -19.33 -25.83 -6.99
CA GLY A 19 -19.05 -27.09 -7.67
C GLY A 19 -18.78 -28.14 -6.61
N LEU A 20 -19.29 -29.36 -6.79
CA LEU A 20 -19.08 -30.50 -5.89
C LEU A 20 -17.58 -30.81 -5.72
N ILE A 21 -16.95 -30.25 -4.70
CA ILE A 21 -15.59 -30.64 -4.26
C ILE A 21 -15.74 -31.80 -3.26
N PRO A 22 -15.01 -32.91 -3.42
CA PRO A 22 -14.99 -33.98 -2.42
C PRO A 22 -14.55 -33.43 -1.06
N LEU A 23 -15.27 -33.82 0.00
CA LEU A 23 -15.18 -33.35 1.40
C LEU A 23 -13.83 -33.64 2.12
N GLY A 24 -12.71 -33.73 1.40
CA GLY A 24 -11.38 -33.92 1.96
C GLY A 24 -10.47 -32.77 1.57
N ASN A 25 -10.13 -31.93 2.55
CA ASN A 25 -9.13 -30.84 2.50
C ASN A 25 -9.62 -29.48 1.97
N LEU A 26 -10.54 -28.85 2.70
CA LEU A 26 -10.59 -27.39 2.75
C LEU A 26 -9.59 -26.91 3.82
N SER A 27 -8.32 -26.83 3.47
CA SER A 27 -7.43 -25.93 4.22
C SER A 27 -7.95 -24.51 3.97
N PRO A 28 -8.12 -23.66 5.00
CA PRO A 28 -8.42 -22.25 4.74
C PRO A 28 -7.34 -21.71 3.80
N ALA A 29 -7.75 -21.04 2.73
CA ALA A 29 -6.82 -20.41 1.81
C ALA A 29 -5.91 -19.50 2.66
N GLN A 30 -4.62 -19.84 2.75
CA GLN A 30 -3.68 -19.04 3.51
C GLN A 30 -3.56 -17.70 2.81
N ALA A 31 -3.92 -16.63 3.51
CA ALA A 31 -3.93 -15.30 2.93
C ALA A 31 -2.53 -14.97 2.40
N GLN A 32 -2.45 -14.55 1.14
CA GLN A 32 -1.18 -14.30 0.46
C GLN A 32 -0.83 -12.81 0.57
N TRP A 33 0.35 -12.53 1.10
CA TRP A 33 0.90 -11.19 1.16
C TRP A 33 1.44 -10.79 -0.22
N LYS A 34 1.02 -9.63 -0.71
CA LYS A 34 1.58 -8.95 -1.87
C LYS A 34 2.44 -7.79 -1.40
N ALA A 35 3.71 -7.79 -1.80
CA ALA A 35 4.58 -6.63 -1.61
C ALA A 35 4.14 -5.53 -2.58
N LEU A 36 3.84 -4.34 -2.07
CA LEU A 36 3.61 -3.15 -2.91
C LEU A 36 4.90 -2.39 -3.21
N PHE A 37 5.91 -2.61 -2.39
CA PHE A 37 7.23 -2.01 -2.51
C PHE A 37 8.27 -3.05 -2.09
N ASP A 38 9.25 -3.27 -2.96
CA ASP A 38 10.30 -4.28 -2.78
C ASP A 38 11.65 -3.69 -2.34
N GLY A 39 11.73 -2.37 -2.18
CA GLY A 39 12.95 -1.66 -1.82
C GLY A 39 13.90 -1.38 -2.98
N SER A 40 13.48 -1.58 -4.23
CA SER A 40 14.34 -1.43 -5.41
C SER A 40 13.84 -0.42 -6.44
N SER A 41 12.53 -0.18 -6.51
CA SER A 41 11.94 0.78 -7.45
C SER A 41 10.62 1.37 -6.94
N MET A 42 10.23 2.50 -7.53
CA MET A 42 8.93 3.14 -7.28
C MET A 42 7.86 2.72 -8.32
N ASP A 43 8.09 1.61 -9.03
CA ASP A 43 7.21 1.17 -10.11
C ASP A 43 5.79 0.89 -9.59
N GLY A 44 4.81 1.45 -10.28
CA GLY A 44 3.40 1.34 -9.90
C GLY A 44 2.94 2.34 -8.83
N TRP A 45 3.83 3.20 -8.34
CA TRP A 45 3.47 4.34 -7.50
C TRP A 45 3.32 5.61 -8.34
N TYR A 46 2.46 6.51 -7.89
CA TYR A 46 2.17 7.79 -8.51
C TYR A 46 2.29 8.92 -7.49
N GLN A 47 2.77 10.08 -7.93
CA GLN A 47 2.93 11.27 -7.11
C GLN A 47 1.99 12.36 -7.58
N ALA A 48 1.07 12.77 -6.72
CA ALA A 48 0.26 13.98 -6.86
C ALA A 48 0.85 15.12 -6.00
N GLY A 49 0.80 16.35 -6.50
CA GLY A 49 1.41 17.51 -5.84
C GLY A 49 2.94 17.62 -5.98
N PRO A 50 3.54 18.68 -5.41
CA PRO A 50 4.96 19.02 -5.61
C PRO A 50 5.96 18.20 -4.78
N GLY A 51 5.51 17.49 -3.74
CA GLY A 51 6.36 16.59 -2.96
C GLY A 51 6.79 15.34 -3.74
N GLN A 52 7.68 14.55 -3.16
CA GLN A 52 8.14 13.29 -3.74
C GLN A 52 8.62 12.31 -2.66
N PHE A 53 8.80 11.05 -3.05
CA PHE A 53 9.55 10.05 -2.30
C PHE A 53 10.84 9.66 -3.02
N ILE A 54 11.93 9.60 -2.27
CA ILE A 54 13.25 9.16 -2.75
C ILE A 54 13.53 7.76 -2.22
N LEU A 55 14.07 6.89 -3.07
CA LEU A 55 14.58 5.58 -2.69
C LEU A 55 15.95 5.71 -2.03
N GLU A 56 16.07 5.23 -0.80
CA GLU A 56 17.32 5.24 -0.05
C GLU A 56 18.16 3.97 -0.30
N PRO A 57 19.49 4.00 -0.08
CA PRO A 57 20.36 2.84 -0.28
C PRO A 57 20.03 1.61 0.58
N ASP A 58 19.31 1.79 1.69
CA ASP A 58 18.84 0.69 2.53
C ASP A 58 17.50 0.08 2.07
N GLY A 59 16.97 0.58 0.95
CA GLY A 59 15.71 0.20 0.33
C GLY A 59 14.48 0.80 1.01
N SER A 60 14.64 1.74 1.93
CA SER A 60 13.52 2.53 2.47
C SER A 60 13.16 3.69 1.54
N MET A 61 12.06 4.37 1.84
CA MET A 61 11.66 5.59 1.12
C MET A 61 11.61 6.77 2.08
N ILE A 62 12.06 7.95 1.64
CA ILE A 62 11.97 9.19 2.39
C ILE A 62 11.20 10.25 1.60
N SER A 63 10.28 10.96 2.27
CA SER A 63 9.51 12.04 1.66
C SER A 63 10.23 13.38 1.74
N GLU A 64 10.16 14.19 0.68
CA GLU A 64 10.64 15.57 0.64
C GLU A 64 9.84 16.46 -0.34
N GLY A 65 10.20 17.73 -0.45
CA GLY A 65 9.65 18.63 -1.49
C GLY A 65 8.29 19.28 -1.17
N GLY A 66 7.66 18.97 -0.03
CA GLY A 66 6.46 19.64 0.45
C GLY A 66 5.22 18.74 0.43
N MET A 67 4.03 19.34 0.25
CA MET A 67 2.77 18.61 0.20
C MET A 67 2.77 17.60 -0.95
N GLY A 68 2.29 16.39 -0.70
CA GLY A 68 2.18 15.39 -1.74
C GLY A 68 1.37 14.19 -1.32
N LEU A 69 0.78 13.53 -2.30
CA LEU A 69 0.09 12.25 -2.15
C LEU A 69 0.81 11.23 -3.03
N PHE A 70 1.59 10.37 -2.38
CA PHE A 70 2.31 9.28 -3.03
C PHE A 70 1.53 7.98 -2.84
N TYR A 71 1.00 7.42 -3.93
CA TYR A 71 0.06 6.30 -3.83
C TYR A 71 0.28 5.21 -4.87
N TYR A 72 -0.01 3.98 -4.49
CA TYR A 72 0.02 2.84 -5.40
C TYR A 72 -1.12 2.93 -6.40
N SER A 73 -0.79 3.12 -7.68
CA SER A 73 -1.75 3.40 -8.76
C SER A 73 -1.94 2.23 -9.72
N LYS A 74 -1.15 1.16 -9.59
CA LYS A 74 -1.14 0.01 -10.51
C LYS A 74 -2.46 -0.77 -10.50
N GLU A 75 -3.09 -0.94 -9.34
CA GLU A 75 -4.40 -1.57 -9.20
C GLU A 75 -5.11 -1.10 -7.92
N SER A 76 -6.41 -1.41 -7.81
CA SER A 76 -7.23 -1.10 -6.63
C SER A 76 -7.57 -2.38 -5.86
N PHE A 77 -7.61 -2.28 -4.53
CA PHE A 77 -7.97 -3.38 -3.64
C PHE A 77 -9.32 -3.09 -2.96
N ARG A 78 -10.20 -4.10 -2.90
CA ARG A 78 -11.50 -3.95 -2.22
C ARG A 78 -11.40 -4.27 -0.73
N ASP A 79 -11.04 -5.50 -0.41
CA ASP A 79 -10.90 -6.01 0.95
C ASP A 79 -9.43 -6.40 1.16
N PHE A 80 -8.79 -5.80 2.16
CA PHE A 80 -7.36 -6.02 2.40
C PHE A 80 -6.99 -5.73 3.86
N GLU A 81 -5.88 -6.31 4.29
CA GLU A 81 -5.13 -5.88 5.48
C GLU A 81 -3.80 -5.27 4.98
N LEU A 82 -3.40 -4.14 5.56
CA LEU A 82 -2.17 -3.44 5.18
C LEU A 82 -1.21 -3.45 6.37
N GLU A 83 -0.02 -3.99 6.14
CA GLU A 83 1.11 -3.95 7.05
C GLU A 83 2.19 -3.02 6.46
N LEU A 84 2.65 -2.05 7.23
CA LEU A 84 3.79 -1.22 6.85
C LEU A 84 4.63 -0.80 8.05
N GLU A 85 5.92 -0.62 7.83
CA GLU A 85 6.83 0.01 8.78
C GLU A 85 7.07 1.48 8.39
N TRP A 86 7.05 2.38 9.38
CA TRP A 86 7.34 3.79 9.17
C TRP A 86 8.21 4.36 10.29
N LYS A 87 8.90 5.46 10.01
CA LYS A 87 9.66 6.22 10.99
C LYS A 87 9.63 7.70 10.64
N SER A 88 9.49 8.54 11.66
CA SER A 88 9.65 9.99 11.50
C SER A 88 11.11 10.42 11.70
N ASN A 89 11.58 11.37 10.90
CA ASN A 89 12.90 12.00 11.05
C ASN A 89 12.90 13.25 11.94
N LYS A 90 11.72 13.82 12.24
CA LYS A 90 11.56 15.05 13.05
C LYS A 90 10.31 14.96 13.91
N THR A 91 10.35 15.54 15.10
CA THR A 91 9.17 15.61 15.99
C THR A 91 8.02 16.45 15.42
N THR A 92 8.32 17.33 14.46
CA THR A 92 7.35 18.20 13.78
C THR A 92 6.91 17.67 12.41
N ALA A 93 7.43 16.52 11.96
CA ALA A 93 7.02 15.96 10.67
C ALA A 93 5.57 15.49 10.73
N ASN A 94 4.87 15.65 9.60
CA ASN A 94 3.50 15.19 9.42
C ASN A 94 3.46 14.26 8.19
N SER A 95 2.80 13.12 8.35
CA SER A 95 2.58 12.12 7.31
C SER A 95 1.34 11.29 7.68
N GLY A 96 0.84 10.49 6.74
CA GLY A 96 -0.34 9.67 6.94
C GLY A 96 -0.43 8.55 5.92
N VAL A 97 -1.24 7.54 6.25
CA VAL A 97 -1.60 6.45 5.35
C VAL A 97 -3.05 6.67 4.92
N PHE A 98 -3.26 6.87 3.63
CA PHE A 98 -4.59 7.05 3.05
C PHE A 98 -5.00 5.82 2.27
N VAL A 99 -6.28 5.48 2.32
CA VAL A 99 -6.86 4.34 1.60
C VAL A 99 -8.20 4.75 0.98
N ARG A 100 -8.63 4.01 -0.05
CA ARG A 100 -9.98 4.13 -0.65
C ARG A 100 -10.34 5.54 -1.19
N PHE A 101 -9.41 6.19 -1.88
CA PHE A 101 -9.65 7.46 -2.60
C PHE A 101 -9.51 7.25 -4.13
N PRO A 102 -10.11 8.12 -4.97
CA PRO A 102 -9.98 8.02 -6.42
C PRO A 102 -8.57 8.42 -6.89
N LYS A 103 -8.15 7.91 -8.07
CA LYS A 103 -6.91 8.39 -8.71
C LYS A 103 -7.03 9.89 -8.99
N THR A 104 -5.98 10.63 -8.69
CA THR A 104 -5.97 12.09 -8.66
C THR A 104 -4.57 12.64 -8.90
N ASP A 105 -4.51 13.88 -9.40
CA ASP A 105 -3.32 14.74 -9.45
C ASP A 105 -3.32 15.80 -8.33
N ASP A 106 -4.44 15.94 -7.61
CA ASP A 106 -4.59 16.81 -6.47
C ASP A 106 -4.24 16.06 -5.17
N PRO A 107 -3.20 16.49 -4.43
CA PRO A 107 -2.78 15.81 -3.21
C PRO A 107 -3.79 15.91 -2.06
N TRP A 108 -4.80 16.79 -2.13
CA TRP A 108 -5.79 16.97 -1.07
C TRP A 108 -6.97 16.01 -1.15
N VAL A 109 -7.23 15.40 -2.31
CA VAL A 109 -8.38 14.50 -2.49
C VAL A 109 -8.40 13.36 -1.47
N ALA A 110 -7.25 12.79 -1.12
CA ALA A 110 -7.20 11.74 -0.10
C ALA A 110 -7.49 12.24 1.32
N VAL A 111 -7.22 13.52 1.61
CA VAL A 111 -7.51 14.16 2.90
C VAL A 111 -8.99 14.50 3.00
N ASP A 112 -9.55 15.04 1.92
CA ASP A 112 -10.91 15.58 1.89
C ASP A 112 -11.97 14.50 1.61
N GLU A 113 -11.62 13.47 0.84
CA GLU A 113 -12.55 12.43 0.36
C GLU A 113 -12.17 11.01 0.78
N GLY A 114 -11.04 10.83 1.48
CA GLY A 114 -10.62 9.53 2.01
C GLY A 114 -11.57 8.99 3.09
N TYR A 115 -11.63 7.67 3.22
CA TYR A 115 -12.44 6.96 4.24
C TYR A 115 -11.60 6.53 5.45
#